data_AF-A0A7Z0Y342-F1
#
_entry.id   AF-A0A7Z0Y342-F1
#
_cell.length_a   1.000
_cell.length_b   1.000
_cell.length_c   1.000
_cell.angle_alpha   90.00
_cell.angle_beta   90.00
_cell.angle_gamma   90.00
#
_symmetry.space_group_name_H-M   'P 1'
#
loop_
_entity.id
_entity.type
_entity.pdbx_description
1 polymer ?
#
loop_
_entity_poly.entity_id
_entity_poly.type
_entity_poly.pdbx_seq_one_letter_code
_entity_poly.pdbx_strand_id
1 'polypeptide(L)'
;MSRLLSRWQHPDAQGRTQSVTPESAGWGYVGFKAYELEEGQQLTLPAVREERCLVLVAGRATVTTPGATFTDIGERMSPFERIKPWAVYVTSGEAIQVQAVTRLELAVCAAPGKGTHPTRLIAPKDIDGEARGKGHNQRYVHNILPEDKPADSLLVVEVWTNEGCTSSYPSHKHDTDNPPQETYLEETYYHRLNPPQGFCMQRVYTDDRSLDECMAVYNRDVVMVPKGYHPVATLAGYDSYYLNVMAGPVRKWKFTWEDDHAWINSDYPVDK
;
A
#
# COMPACT_ATOMS: atom_id res chain seq x y z
N MET A 1 13.49 18.92 2.88
CA MET A 1 12.50 17.84 3.11
C MET A 1 12.74 16.80 2.02
N SER A 2 12.75 15.51 2.37
CA SER A 2 12.95 14.43 1.39
C SER A 2 11.90 14.51 0.29
N ARG A 3 12.31 14.24 -0.95
CA ARG A 3 11.39 14.16 -2.10
C ARG A 3 10.58 12.86 -2.11
N LEU A 4 10.95 11.90 -1.26
CA LEU A 4 10.30 10.60 -1.15
C LEU A 4 9.09 10.61 -0.20
N LEU A 5 8.89 11.68 0.58
CA LEU A 5 7.80 11.78 1.55
C LEU A 5 6.71 12.77 1.08
N SER A 6 5.52 12.24 0.77
CA SER A 6 4.31 13.03 0.56
C SER A 6 3.53 13.15 1.87
N ARG A 7 3.50 14.37 2.44
CA ARG A 7 2.80 14.63 3.69
C ARG A 7 1.29 14.69 3.50
N TRP A 8 0.55 14.17 4.47
CA TRP A 8 -0.92 14.29 4.49
C TRP A 8 -1.35 15.75 4.33
N GLN A 9 -2.37 15.94 3.50
CA GLN A 9 -3.05 17.23 3.33
C GLN A 9 -4.47 17.13 3.89
N HIS A 10 -5.01 18.26 4.36
CA HIS A 10 -6.43 18.34 4.68
C HIS A 10 -7.27 17.93 3.45
N PRO A 11 -8.39 17.22 3.64
CA PRO A 11 -9.23 16.77 2.53
C PRO A 11 -9.64 17.96 1.64
N ASP A 12 -9.41 17.85 0.33
CA ASP A 12 -9.90 18.83 -0.63
C ASP A 12 -11.43 18.75 -0.79
N ALA A 13 -12.02 19.52 -1.72
CA ALA A 13 -13.47 19.50 -1.95
C ALA A 13 -14.03 18.12 -2.35
N GLN A 14 -13.19 17.21 -2.85
CA GLN A 14 -13.55 15.83 -3.18
C GLN A 14 -13.14 14.84 -2.07
N GLY A 15 -12.65 15.35 -0.94
CA GLY A 15 -12.16 14.56 0.18
C GLY A 15 -10.74 14.03 0.00
N ARG A 16 -10.01 14.40 -1.06
CA ARG A 16 -8.68 13.82 -1.33
C ARG A 16 -7.64 14.37 -0.36
N THR A 17 -6.86 13.49 0.25
CA THR A 17 -5.80 13.82 1.23
C THR A 17 -4.39 13.45 0.76
N GLN A 18 -4.28 12.53 -0.19
CA GLN A 18 -3.02 12.12 -0.81
C GLN A 18 -3.16 12.00 -2.32
N SER A 19 -2.11 12.35 -3.05
CA SER A 19 -2.03 12.20 -4.50
C SER A 19 -0.59 12.02 -4.97
N VAL A 20 -0.20 10.77 -5.19
CA VAL A 20 1.04 10.37 -5.85
C VAL A 20 0.69 9.89 -7.25
N THR A 21 1.29 10.48 -8.27
CA THR A 21 1.20 10.04 -9.67
C THR A 21 2.58 9.65 -10.17
N PRO A 22 2.67 8.91 -11.29
CA PRO A 22 3.95 8.62 -11.91
C PRO A 22 4.80 9.87 -12.17
N GLU A 23 4.18 10.96 -12.60
CA GLU A 23 4.86 12.23 -12.85
C GLU A 23 5.36 12.89 -11.57
N SER A 24 4.58 12.91 -10.49
CA SER A 24 5.01 13.52 -9.22
C SER A 24 6.10 12.71 -8.53
N ALA A 25 6.07 11.39 -8.67
CA ALA A 25 7.08 10.48 -8.12
C ALA A 25 8.35 10.37 -8.99
N GLY A 26 8.25 10.75 -10.27
CA GLY A 26 9.36 10.66 -11.22
C GLY A 26 9.59 9.24 -11.74
N TRP A 27 8.53 8.44 -11.88
CA TRP A 27 8.60 7.02 -12.27
C TRP A 27 7.50 6.66 -13.30
N GLY A 28 7.33 5.38 -13.64
CA GLY A 28 6.56 4.95 -14.82
C GLY A 28 5.21 4.25 -14.58
N TYR A 29 4.93 3.72 -13.40
CA TYR A 29 3.83 2.78 -13.18
C TYR A 29 2.88 3.18 -12.05
N VAL A 30 3.38 3.32 -10.81
CA VAL A 30 2.49 3.38 -9.64
C VAL A 30 1.81 4.74 -9.50
N GLY A 31 0.49 4.72 -9.32
CA GLY A 31 -0.30 5.84 -8.81
C GLY A 31 -0.96 5.47 -7.48
N PHE A 32 -1.03 6.42 -6.56
CA PHE A 32 -1.73 6.25 -5.28
C PHE A 32 -2.48 7.52 -4.89
N LYS A 33 -3.75 7.38 -4.52
CA LYS A 33 -4.55 8.47 -3.95
C LYS A 33 -5.28 7.96 -2.70
N ALA A 34 -5.44 8.82 -1.71
CA ALA A 34 -6.31 8.56 -0.56
C ALA A 34 -7.38 9.63 -0.45
N TYR A 35 -8.59 9.22 -0.05
CA TYR A 35 -9.75 10.07 0.15
C TYR A 35 -10.33 9.82 1.55
N GLU A 36 -10.71 10.89 2.22
CA GLU A 36 -11.51 10.90 3.44
C GLU A 36 -12.87 11.53 3.09
N LEU A 37 -13.92 10.70 3.05
CA LEU A 37 -15.28 11.11 2.71
C LEU A 37 -16.17 11.07 3.95
N GLU A 38 -17.08 12.04 4.05
CA GLU A 38 -18.14 12.02 5.05
C GLU A 38 -19.30 11.08 4.63
N GLU A 39 -20.10 10.65 5.59
CA GLU A 39 -21.28 9.81 5.31
C GLU A 39 -22.22 10.48 4.29
N GLY A 40 -22.66 9.70 3.30
CA GLY A 40 -23.50 10.17 2.19
C GLY A 40 -22.76 10.91 1.07
N GLN A 41 -21.49 11.30 1.27
CA GLN A 41 -20.70 11.96 0.24
C GLN A 41 -20.44 11.01 -0.93
N GLN A 42 -20.43 11.59 -2.14
CA GLN A 42 -20.12 10.88 -3.37
C GLN A 42 -18.78 11.32 -3.94
N LEU A 43 -18.05 10.36 -4.49
CA LEU A 43 -16.82 10.56 -5.23
C LEU A 43 -16.98 9.93 -6.62
N THR A 44 -16.68 10.69 -7.66
CA THR A 44 -16.64 10.20 -9.04
C THR A 44 -15.20 10.16 -9.52
N LEU A 45 -14.73 8.98 -9.90
CA LEU A 45 -13.43 8.78 -10.54
C LEU A 45 -13.65 8.56 -12.03
N PRO A 46 -13.00 9.35 -12.91
CA PRO A 46 -13.22 9.26 -14.34
C PRO A 46 -12.75 7.90 -14.92
N ALA A 47 -13.20 7.61 -16.13
CA ALA A 47 -12.63 6.58 -16.96
C ALA A 47 -11.20 6.96 -17.36
N VAL A 48 -10.25 6.10 -17.02
CA VAL A 48 -8.81 6.27 -17.28
C VAL A 48 -8.22 4.98 -17.83
N ARG A 49 -7.04 5.04 -18.45
CA ARG A 49 -6.36 3.86 -19.01
C ARG A 49 -5.73 2.95 -17.94
N GLU A 50 -5.64 3.44 -16.71
CA GLU A 50 -5.12 2.69 -15.57
C GLU A 50 -6.16 1.65 -15.10
N GLU A 51 -5.68 0.46 -14.73
CA GLU A 51 -6.45 -0.39 -13.81
C GLU A 51 -6.37 0.21 -12.40
N ARG A 52 -7.39 -0.05 -11.58
CA ARG A 52 -7.45 0.46 -10.20
C ARG A 52 -7.82 -0.63 -9.21
N CYS A 53 -7.29 -0.52 -7.99
CA CYS A 53 -7.75 -1.28 -6.83
C CYS A 53 -8.20 -0.30 -5.75
N LEU A 54 -9.50 -0.32 -5.44
CA LEU A 54 -10.13 0.53 -4.44
C LEU A 54 -10.15 -0.21 -3.13
N VAL A 55 -9.28 0.15 -2.19
CA VAL A 55 -9.21 -0.47 -0.86
C VAL A 55 -9.97 0.40 0.14
N LEU A 56 -11.00 -0.16 0.76
CA LEU A 56 -11.69 0.49 1.88
C LEU A 56 -10.81 0.34 3.12
N VAL A 57 -9.93 1.31 3.37
CA VAL A 57 -8.99 1.29 4.49
C VAL A 57 -9.75 1.32 5.81
N ALA A 58 -10.81 2.12 5.88
CA ALA A 58 -11.78 2.17 6.97
C ALA A 58 -13.14 2.67 6.48
N GLY A 59 -14.23 2.15 7.04
CA GLY A 59 -15.60 2.54 6.70
C GLY A 59 -16.27 1.66 5.65
N ARG A 60 -17.48 2.07 5.26
CA ARG A 60 -18.35 1.35 4.32
C ARG A 60 -18.75 2.22 3.14
N ALA A 61 -18.92 1.60 1.99
CA ALA A 61 -19.30 2.29 0.76
C ALA A 61 -20.12 1.41 -0.19
N THR A 62 -20.87 2.06 -1.06
CA THR A 62 -21.37 1.46 -2.30
C THR A 62 -20.46 1.90 -3.45
N VAL A 63 -19.99 0.94 -4.26
CA VAL A 63 -19.15 1.18 -5.43
C VAL A 63 -19.90 0.76 -6.69
N THR A 64 -20.05 1.68 -7.63
CA THR A 64 -20.72 1.45 -8.91
C THR A 64 -19.78 1.72 -10.08
N THR A 65 -19.80 0.82 -11.04
CA THR A 65 -19.10 0.88 -12.33
C THR A 65 -20.12 0.61 -13.45
N PRO A 66 -19.79 0.81 -14.74
CA PRO A 66 -20.70 0.47 -15.83
C PRO A 66 -21.16 -1.00 -15.82
N GLY A 67 -20.31 -1.92 -15.36
CA GLY A 67 -20.57 -3.36 -15.39
C GLY A 67 -21.09 -3.96 -14.08
N ALA A 68 -20.96 -3.27 -12.94
CA ALA A 68 -21.28 -3.83 -11.63
C ALA A 68 -21.59 -2.77 -10.56
N THR A 69 -22.42 -3.17 -9.58
CA THR A 69 -22.65 -2.43 -8.34
C THR A 69 -22.36 -3.33 -7.15
N PHE A 70 -21.51 -2.86 -6.25
CA PHE A 70 -21.16 -3.50 -4.98
C PHE A 70 -21.74 -2.66 -3.85
N THR A 71 -22.91 -3.07 -3.34
CA THR A 71 -23.66 -2.30 -2.35
C THR A 71 -23.12 -2.52 -0.95
N ASP A 72 -22.89 -1.42 -0.23
CA ASP A 72 -22.66 -1.39 1.22
C ASP A 72 -21.57 -2.38 1.71
N ILE A 73 -20.45 -2.38 0.99
CA ILE A 73 -19.24 -3.16 1.30
C ILE A 73 -18.35 -2.41 2.30
N GLY A 74 -17.50 -3.16 3.00
CA GLY A 74 -16.67 -2.64 4.09
C GLY A 74 -17.14 -3.18 5.44
N GLU A 75 -16.25 -3.17 6.43
CA GLU A 75 -16.54 -3.68 7.78
C GLU A 75 -15.78 -2.91 8.85
N ARG A 76 -14.45 -2.91 8.77
CA ARG A 76 -13.60 -2.22 9.75
C ARG A 76 -13.75 -0.70 9.69
N MET A 77 -13.84 -0.05 10.84
CA MET A 77 -13.87 1.40 11.00
C MET A 77 -12.48 1.99 11.29
N SER A 78 -11.49 1.12 11.49
CA SER A 78 -10.08 1.44 11.59
C SER A 78 -9.24 0.30 11.02
N PRO A 79 -8.12 0.57 10.33
CA PRO A 79 -7.19 -0.49 9.94
C PRO A 79 -6.63 -1.23 11.18
N PHE A 80 -6.63 -0.60 12.36
CA PHE A 80 -6.13 -1.22 13.59
C PHE A 80 -7.08 -2.26 14.22
N GLU A 81 -8.27 -2.46 13.65
CA GLU A 81 -9.12 -3.61 14.01
C GLU A 81 -8.54 -4.94 13.48
N ARG A 82 -7.56 -4.89 12.57
CA ARG A 82 -6.87 -6.07 11.99
C ARG A 82 -7.81 -7.07 11.29
N ILE A 83 -8.99 -6.60 10.90
CA ILE A 83 -9.92 -7.33 10.04
C ILE A 83 -9.48 -7.12 8.59
N LYS A 84 -9.57 -8.17 7.76
CA LYS A 84 -9.28 -8.12 6.33
C LYS A 84 -10.17 -7.08 5.64
N PRO A 85 -9.62 -6.28 4.71
CA PRO A 85 -10.37 -5.18 4.10
C PRO A 85 -11.32 -5.72 3.04
N TRP A 86 -12.21 -4.84 2.61
CA TRP A 86 -12.91 -4.99 1.35
C TRP A 86 -12.20 -4.16 0.29
N ALA A 87 -12.07 -4.70 -0.92
CA ALA A 87 -11.54 -3.96 -2.04
C ALA A 87 -12.30 -4.24 -3.33
N VAL A 88 -12.17 -3.35 -4.31
CA VAL A 88 -12.74 -3.53 -5.66
C VAL A 88 -11.63 -3.34 -6.67
N TYR A 89 -11.33 -4.39 -7.43
CA TYR A 89 -10.52 -4.28 -8.63
C TYR A 89 -11.40 -3.73 -9.76
N VAL A 90 -10.95 -2.68 -10.43
CA VAL A 90 -11.66 -2.02 -11.54
C VAL A 90 -10.77 -2.04 -12.76
N THR A 91 -11.31 -2.56 -13.85
CA THR A 91 -10.59 -2.67 -15.13
C THR A 91 -10.34 -1.29 -15.76
N SER A 92 -9.34 -1.22 -16.63
CA SER A 92 -9.03 0.01 -17.36
C SER A 92 -10.22 0.47 -18.21
N GLY A 93 -10.47 1.77 -18.23
CA GLY A 93 -11.50 2.41 -19.08
C GLY A 93 -12.87 2.56 -18.42
N GLU A 94 -13.09 2.04 -17.20
CA GLU A 94 -14.36 2.22 -16.50
C GLU A 94 -14.39 3.51 -15.67
N ALA A 95 -15.51 4.22 -15.61
CA ALA A 95 -15.72 5.24 -14.57
C ALA A 95 -16.16 4.57 -13.27
N ILE A 96 -15.95 5.22 -12.13
CA ILE A 96 -16.32 4.70 -10.82
C ILE A 96 -17.10 5.77 -10.06
N GLN A 97 -18.22 5.38 -9.48
CA GLN A 97 -18.93 6.16 -8.48
C GLN A 97 -18.80 5.45 -7.13
N VAL A 98 -18.34 6.17 -6.12
CA VAL A 98 -18.29 5.70 -4.74
C VAL A 98 -19.25 6.56 -3.93
N GLN A 99 -20.14 5.93 -3.18
CA GLN A 99 -20.98 6.57 -2.18
C GLN A 99 -20.58 6.06 -0.80
N ALA A 100 -20.13 6.97 0.06
CA ALA A 100 -19.79 6.66 1.44
C ALA A 100 -21.07 6.34 2.22
N VAL A 101 -21.16 5.13 2.80
CA VAL A 101 -22.28 4.70 3.66
C VAL A 101 -22.01 5.06 5.12
N THR A 102 -20.74 5.14 5.50
CA THR A 102 -20.26 5.74 6.75
C THR A 102 -19.19 6.78 6.40
N ARG A 103 -18.56 7.42 7.39
CA ARG A 103 -17.25 8.04 7.14
C ARG A 103 -16.31 7.00 6.51
N LEU A 104 -15.63 7.38 5.44
CA LEU A 104 -14.89 6.46 4.59
C LEU A 104 -13.46 6.97 4.36
N GLU A 105 -12.50 6.10 4.60
CA GLU A 105 -11.13 6.25 4.15
C GLU A 105 -10.88 5.28 2.99
N LEU A 106 -10.76 5.83 1.79
CA LEU A 106 -10.62 5.07 0.55
C LEU A 106 -9.22 5.28 -0.04
N ALA A 107 -8.48 4.20 -0.22
CA ALA A 107 -7.27 4.20 -1.04
C ALA A 107 -7.60 3.78 -2.47
N VAL A 108 -7.10 4.53 -3.45
CA VAL A 108 -7.20 4.25 -4.87
C VAL A 108 -5.79 3.96 -5.39
N CYS A 109 -5.49 2.68 -5.51
CA CYS A 109 -4.24 2.16 -6.08
C CYS A 109 -4.40 2.12 -7.60
N ALA A 110 -3.41 2.59 -8.36
CA ALA A 110 -3.46 2.65 -9.82
C ALA A 110 -2.14 2.19 -10.45
N ALA A 111 -2.25 1.56 -11.62
CA ALA A 111 -1.12 1.22 -12.49
C ALA A 111 -1.61 1.09 -13.94
N PRO A 112 -0.72 1.05 -14.95
CA PRO A 112 -1.12 0.82 -16.33
C PRO A 112 -1.97 -0.46 -16.47
N GLY A 113 -3.15 -0.34 -17.06
CA GLY A 113 -4.05 -1.47 -17.34
C GLY A 113 -4.07 -1.82 -18.82
N LYS A 114 -4.32 -3.09 -19.12
CA LYS A 114 -4.51 -3.63 -20.48
C LYS A 114 -5.97 -4.04 -20.73
N GLY A 115 -6.79 -4.08 -19.68
CA GLY A 115 -8.19 -4.49 -19.75
C GLY A 115 -8.38 -6.01 -19.80
N THR A 116 -7.36 -6.77 -19.40
CA THR A 116 -7.37 -8.25 -19.50
C THR A 116 -8.35 -8.88 -18.52
N HIS A 117 -8.58 -8.22 -17.38
CA HIS A 117 -9.36 -8.77 -16.27
C HIS A 117 -10.61 -7.94 -16.00
N PRO A 118 -11.74 -8.58 -15.66
CA PRO A 118 -12.98 -7.87 -15.38
C PRO A 118 -12.96 -7.22 -14.00
N THR A 119 -13.73 -6.14 -13.86
CA THR A 119 -14.05 -5.51 -12.57
C THR A 119 -14.66 -6.54 -11.62
N ARG A 120 -14.17 -6.59 -10.38
CA ARG A 120 -14.62 -7.56 -9.38
C ARG A 120 -14.43 -7.07 -7.95
N LEU A 121 -15.23 -7.63 -7.07
CA LEU A 121 -15.04 -7.51 -5.63
C LEU A 121 -13.88 -8.41 -5.16
N ILE A 122 -13.12 -7.92 -4.21
CA ILE A 122 -12.13 -8.66 -3.42
C ILE A 122 -12.62 -8.58 -1.97
N ALA A 123 -13.35 -9.61 -1.53
CA ALA A 123 -13.91 -9.66 -0.19
C ALA A 123 -12.88 -10.22 0.81
N PRO A 124 -13.10 -10.05 2.13
CA PRO A 124 -12.23 -10.62 3.18
C PRO A 124 -11.89 -12.11 3.01
N LYS A 125 -12.83 -12.91 2.48
CA LYS A 125 -12.65 -14.34 2.22
C LYS A 125 -11.68 -14.65 1.07
N ASP A 126 -11.42 -13.68 0.20
CA ASP A 126 -10.57 -13.81 -0.99
C ASP A 126 -9.11 -13.38 -0.71
N ILE A 127 -8.86 -12.86 0.50
CA ILE A 127 -7.59 -12.28 0.94
C ILE A 127 -6.92 -13.25 1.91
N ASP A 128 -5.68 -13.64 1.62
CA ASP A 128 -4.88 -14.44 2.54
C ASP A 128 -4.23 -13.56 3.61
N GLY A 129 -4.15 -14.08 4.84
CA GLY A 129 -3.52 -13.41 5.96
C GLY A 129 -2.45 -14.28 6.59
N GLU A 130 -1.32 -13.68 6.97
CA GLU A 130 -0.19 -14.41 7.52
C GLU A 130 0.59 -13.57 8.53
N ALA A 131 1.15 -14.25 9.54
CA ALA A 131 2.17 -13.67 10.41
C ALA A 131 3.55 -14.00 9.83
N ARG A 132 4.39 -12.98 9.64
CA ARG A 132 5.78 -13.12 9.18
C ARG A 132 6.75 -12.66 10.27
N GLY A 133 7.92 -13.30 10.32
CA GLY A 133 9.00 -12.96 11.26
C GLY A 133 8.78 -13.48 12.69
N LYS A 134 9.72 -13.16 13.58
CA LYS A 134 9.73 -13.55 15.01
C LYS A 134 10.27 -12.39 15.86
N GLY A 135 9.88 -12.32 17.14
CA GLY A 135 10.34 -11.27 18.07
C GLY A 135 10.07 -9.87 17.51
N HIS A 136 11.06 -8.96 17.60
CA HIS A 136 10.97 -7.61 17.05
C HIS A 136 10.89 -7.51 15.50
N ASN A 137 10.86 -8.64 14.77
CA ASN A 137 10.59 -8.65 13.34
C ASN A 137 9.20 -9.20 12.99
N GLN A 138 8.32 -9.40 13.99
CA GLN A 138 6.99 -9.94 13.77
C GLN A 138 6.04 -8.89 13.18
N ARG A 139 5.36 -9.28 12.11
CA ARG A 139 4.37 -8.46 11.42
C ARG A 139 3.21 -9.31 10.93
N TYR A 140 2.05 -8.68 10.77
CA TYR A 140 0.87 -9.32 10.22
C TYR A 140 0.58 -8.73 8.83
N VAL A 141 0.27 -9.58 7.86
CA VAL A 141 0.18 -9.21 6.45
C VAL A 141 -1.15 -9.68 5.89
N HIS A 142 -1.81 -8.83 5.10
CA HIS A 142 -2.92 -9.24 4.23
C HIS A 142 -2.56 -8.99 2.77
N ASN A 143 -2.58 -10.06 1.98
CA ASN A 143 -2.28 -10.02 0.56
C ASN A 143 -3.57 -9.71 -0.22
N ILE A 144 -3.89 -8.42 -0.40
CA ILE A 144 -5.15 -7.94 -1.01
C ILE A 144 -5.21 -8.30 -2.50
N LEU A 145 -4.13 -8.06 -3.24
CA LEU A 145 -4.01 -8.36 -4.66
C LEU A 145 -2.59 -8.88 -4.98
N PRO A 146 -2.25 -10.12 -4.58
CA PRO A 146 -0.93 -10.72 -4.82
C PRO A 146 -0.74 -11.17 -6.27
N GLU A 147 0.49 -11.57 -6.61
CA GLU A 147 0.89 -11.90 -7.99
C GLU A 147 0.19 -13.10 -8.61
N ASP A 148 -0.39 -13.99 -7.80
CA ASP A 148 -1.14 -15.17 -8.22
C ASP A 148 -2.63 -14.89 -8.46
N LYS A 149 -3.13 -13.70 -8.07
CA LYS A 149 -4.48 -13.23 -8.37
C LYS A 149 -4.50 -12.39 -9.65
N PRO A 150 -5.60 -12.39 -10.43
CA PRO A 150 -5.69 -11.67 -11.70
C PRO A 150 -5.62 -10.14 -11.56
N ALA A 151 -4.65 -9.51 -12.22
CA ALA A 151 -4.53 -8.06 -12.49
C ALA A 151 -3.44 -7.86 -13.56
N ASP A 152 -3.47 -6.75 -14.29
CA ASP A 152 -2.50 -6.49 -15.37
C ASP A 152 -1.12 -6.13 -14.82
N SER A 153 -1.07 -5.30 -13.77
CA SER A 153 0.16 -4.69 -13.22
C SER A 153 0.17 -4.65 -11.69
N LEU A 154 -0.94 -4.35 -11.05
CA LEU A 154 -1.06 -4.04 -9.63
C LEU A 154 -0.72 -5.23 -8.73
N LEU A 155 0.12 -4.96 -7.72
CA LEU A 155 0.27 -5.73 -6.51
C LEU A 155 -0.13 -4.85 -5.33
N VAL A 156 -0.99 -5.36 -4.44
CA VAL A 156 -1.48 -4.60 -3.28
C VAL A 156 -1.42 -5.47 -2.03
N VAL A 157 -0.80 -4.97 -0.98
CA VAL A 157 -0.61 -5.66 0.30
C VAL A 157 -0.70 -4.65 1.44
N GLU A 158 -1.24 -5.07 2.58
CA GLU A 158 -1.19 -4.26 3.80
C GLU A 158 -0.48 -5.00 4.92
N VAL A 159 0.20 -4.25 5.79
CA VAL A 159 1.05 -4.79 6.84
C VAL A 159 0.81 -4.03 8.14
N TRP A 160 0.72 -4.78 9.25
CA TRP A 160 0.80 -4.24 10.60
C TRP A 160 2.13 -4.60 11.23
N THR A 161 2.75 -3.60 11.84
CA THR A 161 3.99 -3.72 12.60
C THR A 161 3.73 -3.15 13.98
N ASN A 162 3.85 -3.97 15.02
CA ASN A 162 3.66 -3.50 16.38
C ASN A 162 4.71 -2.45 16.74
N GLU A 163 4.42 -1.63 17.74
CA GLU A 163 5.41 -0.74 18.34
C GLU A 163 6.74 -1.47 18.68
N GLY A 164 7.87 -0.78 18.51
CA GLY A 164 9.22 -1.32 18.72
C GLY A 164 9.69 -2.41 17.76
N CYS A 165 8.86 -2.85 16.81
CA CYS A 165 9.24 -3.83 15.79
C CYS A 165 9.73 -3.18 14.49
N THR A 166 10.45 -3.95 13.68
CA THR A 166 10.84 -3.61 12.32
C THR A 166 10.06 -4.41 11.30
N SER A 167 9.77 -3.81 10.16
CA SER A 167 9.13 -4.45 9.01
C SER A 167 9.73 -3.93 7.70
N SER A 168 9.31 -4.53 6.58
CA SER A 168 10.10 -4.51 5.33
C SER A 168 11.57 -4.84 5.59
N TYR A 169 11.79 -5.72 6.58
CA TYR A 169 13.08 -6.12 7.12
C TYR A 169 13.12 -7.66 7.30
N PRO A 170 14.24 -8.37 7.05
CA PRO A 170 15.53 -7.86 6.56
C PRO A 170 15.41 -7.06 5.27
N SER A 171 16.26 -6.04 5.13
CA SER A 171 16.22 -5.10 4.00
C SER A 171 16.19 -5.85 2.68
N HIS A 172 15.29 -5.45 1.79
CA HIS A 172 15.18 -6.02 0.44
C HIS A 172 14.92 -4.92 -0.58
N LYS A 173 15.28 -5.19 -1.84
CA LYS A 173 15.06 -4.30 -2.97
C LYS A 173 14.47 -5.05 -4.16
N HIS A 174 13.71 -4.34 -4.98
CA HIS A 174 13.13 -4.80 -6.25
C HIS A 174 13.17 -3.63 -7.23
N ASP A 175 14.39 -3.21 -7.59
CA ASP A 175 14.67 -1.98 -8.33
C ASP A 175 15.42 -2.21 -9.65
N THR A 176 15.67 -3.48 -9.97
CA THR A 176 16.39 -3.90 -11.17
C THR A 176 15.55 -4.92 -11.95
N ASP A 177 15.35 -4.67 -13.24
CA ASP A 177 14.69 -5.64 -14.14
C ASP A 177 15.68 -6.74 -14.54
N ASN A 178 15.84 -7.74 -13.66
CA ASN A 178 16.76 -8.86 -13.83
C ASN A 178 16.11 -10.21 -13.41
N PRO A 179 15.03 -10.63 -14.06
CA PRO A 179 14.37 -11.89 -13.73
C PRO A 179 15.23 -13.12 -14.09
N PRO A 180 15.16 -14.22 -13.32
CA PRO A 180 14.22 -14.47 -12.23
C PRO A 180 14.66 -13.95 -10.85
N GLN A 181 15.84 -13.34 -10.73
CA GLN A 181 16.43 -12.95 -9.44
C GLN A 181 15.69 -11.77 -8.82
N GLU A 182 15.44 -10.73 -9.61
CA GLU A 182 14.81 -9.49 -9.17
C GLU A 182 13.92 -8.93 -10.28
N THR A 183 12.85 -8.24 -9.90
CA THR A 183 12.01 -7.49 -10.82
C THR A 183 12.01 -6.02 -10.43
N TYR A 184 11.95 -5.13 -11.42
CA TYR A 184 11.71 -3.72 -11.15
C TYR A 184 10.25 -3.52 -10.72
N LEU A 185 10.04 -3.09 -9.48
CA LEU A 185 8.75 -2.74 -8.92
C LEU A 185 8.89 -1.41 -8.16
N GLU A 186 8.21 -0.38 -8.65
CA GLU A 186 7.98 0.83 -7.89
C GLU A 186 7.09 0.50 -6.69
N GLU A 187 7.29 1.16 -5.55
CA GLU A 187 6.47 0.92 -4.37
C GLU A 187 6.08 2.22 -3.66
N THR A 188 4.82 2.29 -3.21
CA THR A 188 4.34 3.31 -2.27
C THR A 188 4.01 2.68 -0.92
N TYR A 189 4.13 3.47 0.15
CA TYR A 189 3.74 3.10 1.52
C TYR A 189 2.80 4.17 2.07
N TYR A 190 1.51 3.89 2.18
CA TYR A 190 0.56 4.76 2.88
C TYR A 190 0.46 4.36 4.35
N HIS A 191 0.99 5.20 5.25
CA HIS A 191 1.15 4.88 6.66
C HIS A 191 -0.05 5.30 7.51
N ARG A 192 -0.37 4.50 8.53
CA ARG A 192 -1.26 4.84 9.64
C ARG A 192 -0.58 4.50 10.95
N LEU A 193 -0.79 5.33 11.96
CA LEU A 193 -0.24 5.15 13.31
C LEU A 193 -1.36 5.08 14.34
N ASN A 194 -1.15 4.30 15.40
CA ASN A 194 -2.04 4.21 16.55
C ASN A 194 -1.24 4.23 17.86
N PRO A 195 -1.41 5.24 18.73
CA PRO A 195 -2.24 6.45 18.55
C PRO A 195 -1.79 7.36 17.39
N PRO A 196 -2.70 8.17 16.79
CA PRO A 196 -2.49 8.84 15.50
C PRO A 196 -1.46 9.99 15.51
N GLN A 197 -1.03 10.48 16.67
CA GLN A 197 0.04 11.48 16.78
C GLN A 197 1.45 10.88 16.64
N GLY A 198 1.55 9.54 16.56
CA GLY A 198 2.81 8.84 16.41
C GLY A 198 3.49 9.07 15.07
N PHE A 199 4.71 8.56 14.96
CA PHE A 199 5.47 8.45 13.72
C PHE A 199 6.26 7.15 13.69
N CYS A 200 6.65 6.71 12.50
CA CYS A 200 7.66 5.67 12.29
C CYS A 200 8.88 6.25 11.55
N MET A 201 10.01 5.56 11.59
CA MET A 201 11.18 5.90 10.78
C MET A 201 11.21 4.97 9.58
N GLN A 202 11.14 5.53 8.36
CA GLN A 202 11.39 4.78 7.14
C GLN A 202 12.66 5.30 6.48
N ARG A 203 13.58 4.39 6.16
CA ARG A 203 14.82 4.71 5.46
C ARG A 203 14.75 4.10 4.06
N VAL A 204 15.07 4.87 3.03
CA VAL A 204 15.20 4.39 1.64
C VAL A 204 16.63 4.60 1.19
N TYR A 205 17.36 3.52 0.88
CA TYR A 205 18.78 3.59 0.59
C TYR A 205 19.28 2.52 -0.39
N THR A 206 20.33 2.82 -1.13
CA THR A 206 21.03 1.87 -2.04
C THR A 206 22.33 1.36 -1.42
N ASP A 207 22.91 0.28 -1.95
CA ASP A 207 24.20 -0.26 -1.51
C ASP A 207 25.31 0.82 -1.46
N ASP A 208 25.39 1.63 -2.52
CA ASP A 208 26.37 2.69 -2.70
C ASP A 208 26.03 4.00 -1.97
N ARG A 209 24.87 4.07 -1.32
CA ARG A 209 24.33 5.26 -0.64
C ARG A 209 24.18 6.50 -1.52
N SER A 210 24.14 6.34 -2.84
CA SER A 210 23.77 7.42 -3.78
C SER A 210 22.34 7.91 -3.54
N LEU A 211 21.49 7.02 -3.02
CA LEU A 211 20.25 7.35 -2.32
C LEU A 211 20.39 6.86 -0.88
N ASP A 212 20.14 7.73 0.10
CA ASP A 212 20.08 7.38 1.53
C ASP A 212 19.27 8.45 2.27
N GLU A 213 17.96 8.26 2.32
CA GLU A 213 17.01 9.21 2.91
C GLU A 213 16.30 8.54 4.09
N CYS A 214 16.35 9.16 5.27
CA CYS A 214 15.64 8.69 6.46
C CYS A 214 14.58 9.71 6.85
N MET A 215 13.34 9.25 7.02
CA MET A 215 12.16 10.10 7.16
C MET A 215 11.40 9.72 8.42
N ALA A 216 11.02 10.72 9.22
CA ALA A 216 9.98 10.58 10.23
C ALA A 216 8.61 10.70 9.55
N VAL A 217 7.91 9.57 9.47
CA VAL A 217 6.66 9.40 8.73
C VAL A 217 5.50 9.43 9.70
N TYR A 218 4.58 10.39 9.53
CA TYR A 218 3.42 10.55 10.42
C TYR A 218 2.17 9.88 9.85
N ASN A 219 1.12 9.86 10.66
CA ASN A 219 -0.16 9.26 10.28
C ASN A 219 -0.71 9.87 8.98
N ARG A 220 -1.01 8.98 8.03
CA ARG A 220 -1.50 9.24 6.67
C ARG A 220 -0.49 9.82 5.69
N ASP A 221 0.79 9.89 6.05
CA ASP A 221 1.85 10.22 5.09
C ASP A 221 2.06 9.06 4.10
N VAL A 222 2.60 9.38 2.92
CA VAL A 222 3.01 8.40 1.89
C VAL A 222 4.51 8.48 1.66
N VAL A 223 5.20 7.35 1.72
CA VAL A 223 6.59 7.22 1.26
C VAL A 223 6.62 6.58 -0.13
N MET A 224 7.45 7.13 -1.01
CA MET A 224 7.71 6.63 -2.36
C MET A 224 9.08 5.95 -2.38
N VAL A 225 9.15 4.72 -2.88
CA VAL A 225 10.36 3.92 -2.99
C VAL A 225 10.65 3.67 -4.47
N PRO A 226 11.45 4.56 -5.11
CA PRO A 226 11.79 4.41 -6.53
C PRO A 226 12.90 3.36 -6.76
N LYS A 227 13.71 3.09 -5.74
CA LYS A 227 14.79 2.10 -5.74
C LYS A 227 15.31 1.84 -4.33
N GLY A 228 16.14 0.80 -4.18
CA GLY A 228 16.89 0.50 -2.97
C GLY A 228 16.10 -0.23 -1.89
N TYR A 229 16.78 -0.45 -0.77
CA TYR A 229 16.27 -1.00 0.47
C TYR A 229 15.39 0.00 1.20
N HIS A 230 14.32 -0.49 1.83
CA HIS A 230 13.28 0.38 2.36
C HIS A 230 12.66 -0.10 3.70
N PRO A 231 13.46 -0.41 4.73
CA PRO A 231 12.94 -0.88 6.02
C PRO A 231 12.14 0.20 6.76
N VAL A 232 11.21 -0.27 7.60
CA VAL A 232 10.40 0.55 8.51
C VAL A 232 10.72 0.14 9.94
N ALA A 233 11.06 1.13 10.77
CA ALA A 233 11.26 0.97 12.21
C ALA A 233 10.17 1.73 12.97
N THR A 234 9.37 1.03 13.77
CA THR A 234 8.33 1.64 14.59
C THR A 234 8.91 2.16 15.91
N LEU A 235 8.18 3.05 16.56
CA LEU A 235 8.57 3.65 17.83
C LEU A 235 7.72 3.04 18.95
N ALA A 236 8.31 2.94 20.14
CA ALA A 236 7.57 2.52 21.32
C ALA A 236 6.35 3.43 21.57
N GLY A 237 5.21 2.82 21.89
CA GLY A 237 3.91 3.45 22.08
C GLY A 237 3.08 3.67 20.81
N TYR A 238 3.62 3.36 19.62
CA TYR A 238 2.94 3.63 18.34
C TYR A 238 2.94 2.41 17.41
N ASP A 239 1.80 1.71 17.38
CA ASP A 239 1.55 0.66 16.39
C ASP A 239 1.47 1.28 14.98
N SER A 240 2.05 0.58 14.00
CA SER A 240 2.09 1.01 12.61
C SER A 240 1.26 0.08 11.72
N TYR A 241 0.57 0.68 10.77
CA TYR A 241 -0.03 0.04 9.62
C TYR A 241 0.48 0.72 8.36
N TYR A 242 0.69 -0.02 7.28
CA TYR A 242 0.83 0.59 5.97
C TYR A 242 0.19 -0.23 4.86
N LEU A 243 -0.34 0.46 3.86
CA LEU A 243 -0.85 -0.10 2.62
C LEU A 243 0.18 0.15 1.51
N ASN A 244 0.62 -0.92 0.85
CA ASN A 244 1.54 -0.88 -0.27
C ASN A 244 0.84 -1.05 -1.61
N VAL A 245 1.34 -0.32 -2.59
CA VAL A 245 1.04 -0.51 -4.00
C VAL A 245 2.34 -0.68 -4.75
N MET A 246 2.45 -1.77 -5.50
CA MET A 246 3.57 -2.04 -6.38
C MET A 246 3.12 -2.28 -7.82
N ALA A 247 3.94 -1.86 -8.78
CA ALA A 247 3.79 -2.17 -10.19
C ALA A 247 5.13 -1.97 -10.93
N GLY A 248 5.27 -2.65 -12.07
CA GLY A 248 6.45 -2.59 -12.92
C GLY A 248 6.21 -3.32 -14.25
N PRO A 249 7.24 -3.46 -15.10
CA PRO A 249 7.10 -4.12 -16.42
C PRO A 249 6.71 -5.60 -16.30
N VAL A 250 7.13 -6.26 -15.22
CA VAL A 250 6.84 -7.66 -14.93
C VAL A 250 6.09 -7.74 -13.61
N ARG A 251 4.84 -8.23 -13.65
CA ARG A 251 4.00 -8.43 -12.46
C ARG A 251 4.42 -9.69 -11.69
N LYS A 252 5.60 -9.65 -11.08
CA LYS A 252 6.14 -10.67 -10.18
C LYS A 252 6.88 -10.00 -9.05
N TRP A 253 6.67 -10.46 -7.82
CA TRP A 253 7.38 -9.98 -6.64
C TRP A 253 8.65 -10.81 -6.45
N LYS A 254 9.75 -10.33 -7.03
CA LYS A 254 11.10 -10.91 -6.91
C LYS A 254 12.02 -9.82 -6.38
N PHE A 255 12.67 -10.11 -5.27
CA PHE A 255 13.48 -9.14 -4.54
C PHE A 255 14.81 -9.77 -4.11
N THR A 256 15.80 -8.91 -3.93
CA THR A 256 17.11 -9.26 -3.40
C THR A 256 17.23 -8.74 -1.97
N TRP A 257 17.64 -9.58 -1.03
CA TRP A 257 17.99 -9.14 0.33
C TRP A 257 19.30 -8.36 0.34
N GLU A 258 19.48 -7.47 1.31
CA GLU A 258 20.79 -6.92 1.63
C GLU A 258 21.67 -7.99 2.29
N ASP A 259 22.84 -8.26 1.71
CA ASP A 259 23.72 -9.36 2.13
C ASP A 259 24.10 -9.27 3.62
N ASP A 260 24.44 -8.06 4.10
CA ASP A 260 24.83 -7.80 5.49
C ASP A 260 23.72 -8.10 6.52
N HIS A 261 22.46 -8.17 6.08
CA HIS A 261 21.30 -8.37 6.95
C HIS A 261 20.54 -9.68 6.65
N ALA A 262 20.96 -10.42 5.61
CA ALA A 262 20.29 -11.65 5.18
C ALA A 262 20.28 -12.75 6.24
N TRP A 263 21.28 -12.79 7.13
CA TRP A 263 21.38 -13.75 8.25
C TRP A 263 20.19 -13.71 9.22
N ILE A 264 19.46 -12.59 9.25
CA ILE A 264 18.27 -12.42 10.11
C ILE A 264 17.12 -13.32 9.67
N ASN A 265 17.12 -13.79 8.42
CA ASN A 265 16.16 -14.79 7.95
C ASN A 265 16.35 -16.17 8.61
N SER A 266 17.55 -16.50 9.11
CA SER A 266 17.89 -17.79 9.73
C SER A 266 18.12 -17.71 11.24
N ASP A 267 18.96 -16.78 11.70
CA ASP A 267 19.63 -16.87 13.01
C ASP A 267 19.16 -15.79 14.01
N TYR A 268 18.03 -15.13 13.75
CA TYR A 268 17.53 -14.04 14.59
C TYR A 268 17.01 -14.56 15.96
N PRO A 269 17.61 -14.14 17.09
CA PRO A 269 17.21 -14.59 18.42
C PRO A 269 15.88 -13.93 18.84
N VAL A 270 15.00 -14.73 19.47
CA VAL A 270 13.64 -14.32 19.85
C VAL A 270 13.58 -13.73 21.27
N ASP A 271 14.57 -14.04 22.12
CA ASP A 271 14.51 -13.84 23.58
C ASP A 271 15.50 -12.79 24.13
N LYS A 272 15.72 -11.66 23.43
CA LYS A 272 16.54 -10.56 23.97
C LYS A 272 15.73 -9.32 24.25
#